data_AF-A0A1G3ZL70-F1
#
_entry.id   AF-A0A1G3ZL70-F1
#
_cell.length_a   1.000
_cell.length_b   1.000
_cell.length_c   1.000
_cell.angle_alpha   90.00
_cell.angle_beta   90.00
_cell.angle_gamma   90.00
#
_symmetry.space_group_name_H-M   'P 1'
#
loop_
_entity.id
_entity.type
_entity.pdbx_description
1 polymer ?
#
loop_
_entity_poly.entity_id
_entity_poly.type
_entity_poly.pdbx_seq_one_letter_code
_entity_poly.pdbx_strand_id
1 'polypeptide(L)'
;MKWSHWILLAGLCSSSLVFAANNQPIQSNLILNQIKVIKEGDWLSDDLYFDISVLRANRPTQYIRLPEFPLYWPASQVNALKSTVLWSEPIKSGQKIILIVSLMDQDSKPLNPDDVIGLIRVELKNEKGDLHMQWSMPNQKSVPVNGTINTIQKFELFNVNGHYEVYLSLH
;
A
#
# COMPACT_ATOMS: atom_id res chain seq x y z
N MET A 1 -42.76 65.95 -24.42
CA MET A 1 -41.38 66.10 -23.91
C MET A 1 -41.20 65.20 -22.70
N LYS A 2 -40.24 64.28 -22.79
CA LYS A 2 -39.58 63.50 -21.73
C LYS A 2 -40.37 62.40 -20.98
N TRP A 3 -40.21 61.23 -21.57
CA TRP A 3 -40.34 59.87 -21.05
C TRP A 3 -39.23 59.59 -20.02
N SER A 4 -39.54 58.92 -18.90
CA SER A 4 -38.54 58.15 -18.14
C SER A 4 -39.21 57.12 -17.23
N HIS A 5 -39.17 55.86 -17.66
CA HIS A 5 -39.47 54.69 -16.84
C HIS A 5 -38.17 54.21 -16.19
N TRP A 6 -38.10 54.23 -14.87
CA TRP A 6 -36.99 53.66 -14.12
C TRP A 6 -37.28 52.17 -13.89
N ILE A 7 -36.69 51.31 -14.73
CA ILE A 7 -36.62 49.86 -14.49
C ILE A 7 -35.33 49.62 -13.70
N LEU A 8 -35.45 49.43 -12.38
CA LEU A 8 -34.37 48.91 -11.54
C LEU A 8 -34.34 47.39 -11.67
N LEU A 9 -33.55 46.90 -12.63
CA LEU A 9 -33.21 45.48 -12.74
C LEU A 9 -31.98 45.22 -11.85
N ALA A 10 -32.19 44.97 -10.55
CA ALA A 10 -31.13 44.48 -9.68
C ALA A 10 -30.90 42.99 -10.00
N GLY A 11 -29.85 42.73 -10.78
CA GLY A 11 -29.43 41.38 -11.16
C GLY A 11 -29.09 40.55 -9.93
N LEU A 12 -29.82 39.44 -9.76
CA LEU A 12 -29.45 38.34 -8.87
C LEU A 12 -28.18 37.68 -9.41
N CYS A 13 -27.01 38.19 -9.01
CA CYS A 13 -25.74 37.48 -9.12
C CYS A 13 -25.80 36.25 -8.22
N SER A 14 -26.33 35.16 -8.76
CA SER A 14 -26.23 33.83 -8.17
C SER A 14 -24.76 33.42 -8.26
N SER A 15 -23.99 33.71 -7.20
CA SER A 15 -22.65 33.16 -7.04
C SER A 15 -22.82 31.67 -6.78
N SER A 16 -22.65 30.87 -7.83
CA SER A 16 -22.46 29.44 -7.69
C SER A 16 -21.20 29.24 -6.85
N LEU A 17 -21.38 28.88 -5.58
CA LEU A 17 -20.34 28.32 -4.76
C LEU A 17 -19.93 26.99 -5.41
N VAL A 18 -18.98 27.06 -6.34
CA VAL A 18 -18.29 25.88 -6.85
C VAL A 18 -17.45 25.37 -5.69
N PHE A 19 -17.95 24.37 -4.98
CA PHE A 19 -17.12 23.60 -4.06
C PHE A 19 -15.98 23.00 -4.87
N ALA A 20 -14.79 23.60 -4.76
CA ALA A 20 -13.58 23.05 -5.34
C ALA A 20 -13.37 21.67 -4.69
N ALA A 21 -13.63 20.60 -5.44
CA ALA A 21 -13.29 19.27 -5.01
C ALA A 21 -11.77 19.25 -4.75
N ASN A 22 -11.37 18.83 -3.55
CA ASN A 22 -9.96 18.76 -3.18
C ASN A 22 -9.28 17.72 -4.08
N ASN A 23 -8.56 18.19 -5.09
CA ASN A 23 -7.91 17.32 -6.09
C ASN A 23 -6.43 17.08 -5.78
N GLN A 24 -6.00 17.37 -4.55
CA GLN A 24 -4.60 17.24 -4.18
C GLN A 24 -4.17 15.77 -4.17
N PRO A 25 -3.03 15.44 -4.82
CA PRO A 25 -2.40 14.15 -4.64
C PRO A 25 -2.00 13.95 -3.18
N ILE A 26 -2.13 12.74 -2.67
CA ILE A 26 -1.73 12.37 -1.32
C ILE A 26 -0.45 11.55 -1.44
N GLN A 27 0.64 12.02 -0.85
CA GLN A 27 1.85 11.21 -0.73
C GLN A 27 1.55 10.05 0.21
N SER A 28 1.80 8.82 -0.23
CA SER A 28 1.56 7.62 0.58
C SER A 28 2.82 6.77 0.65
N ASN A 29 3.15 6.32 1.86
CA ASN A 29 4.30 5.48 2.13
C ASN A 29 3.84 4.20 2.84
N LEU A 30 4.14 3.04 2.26
CA LEU A 30 4.01 1.77 2.94
C LEU A 30 5.28 1.51 3.73
N ILE A 31 5.16 1.40 5.05
CA ILE A 31 6.27 1.24 5.97
C ILE A 31 6.22 -0.15 6.61
N LEU A 32 7.33 -0.88 6.55
CA LEU A 32 7.61 -2.02 7.41
C LEU A 32 8.07 -1.49 8.77
N ASN A 33 7.18 -1.55 9.76
CA ASN A 33 7.51 -1.12 11.12
C ASN A 33 8.37 -2.16 11.83
N GLN A 34 7.99 -3.42 11.68
CA GLN A 34 8.64 -4.56 12.32
C GLN A 34 8.32 -5.84 11.57
N ILE A 35 9.23 -6.80 11.62
CA ILE A 35 8.99 -8.20 11.30
C ILE A 35 9.51 -9.05 12.47
N LYS A 36 8.80 -10.12 12.80
CA LYS A 36 9.22 -11.09 13.82
C LYS A 36 9.22 -12.49 13.24
N VAL A 37 10.30 -13.22 13.48
CA VAL A 37 10.37 -14.65 13.21
C VAL A 37 9.65 -15.41 14.33
N ILE A 38 8.62 -16.18 14.00
CA ILE A 38 7.93 -17.09 14.92
C ILE A 38 8.46 -18.51 14.75
N LYS A 39 8.69 -18.93 13.51
CA LYS A 39 9.34 -20.20 13.15
C LYS A 39 10.16 -19.98 11.88
N GLU A 40 11.45 -20.33 11.92
CA GLU A 40 12.32 -20.40 10.74
C GLU A 40 11.97 -21.64 9.90
N GLY A 41 12.35 -21.61 8.62
CA GLY A 41 12.35 -22.77 7.75
C GLY A 41 13.37 -23.82 8.10
N ASP A 42 13.20 -24.98 7.46
CA ASP A 42 14.01 -26.17 7.75
C ASP A 42 15.50 -25.91 7.49
N TRP A 43 16.35 -26.30 8.46
CA TRP A 43 17.82 -26.49 8.46
C TRP A 43 18.74 -25.36 7.94
N LEU A 44 18.30 -24.50 7.03
CA LEU A 44 19.01 -23.37 6.43
C LEU A 44 18.11 -22.14 6.63
N SER A 45 18.57 -21.18 7.44
CA SER A 45 17.86 -19.92 7.69
C SER A 45 17.32 -19.29 6.40
N ASP A 46 16.06 -18.87 6.40
CA ASP A 46 15.41 -18.21 5.25
C ASP A 46 16.16 -16.92 4.85
N ASP A 47 16.24 -16.69 3.54
CA ASP A 47 16.87 -15.53 2.91
C ASP A 47 15.77 -14.59 2.38
N LEU A 48 15.31 -13.70 3.25
CA LEU A 48 14.03 -13.02 3.08
C LEU A 48 14.11 -11.78 2.20
N TYR A 49 13.05 -11.56 1.41
CA TYR A 49 12.81 -10.30 0.72
C TYR A 49 11.30 -10.03 0.54
N PHE A 50 10.94 -8.78 0.29
CA PHE A 50 9.60 -8.40 -0.16
C PHE A 50 9.57 -8.22 -1.67
N ASP A 51 8.59 -8.84 -2.32
CA ASP A 51 8.16 -8.49 -3.67
C ASP A 51 6.84 -7.71 -3.61
N ILE A 52 6.78 -6.60 -4.33
CA ILE A 52 5.64 -5.69 -4.31
C ILE A 52 5.15 -5.46 -5.74
N SER A 53 3.99 -6.02 -6.04
CA SER A 53 3.28 -5.72 -7.28
C SER A 53 2.40 -4.49 -7.08
N VAL A 54 2.60 -3.46 -7.90
CA VAL A 54 1.81 -2.22 -7.90
C VAL A 54 0.88 -2.21 -9.10
N LEU A 55 -0.41 -2.43 -8.84
CA LEU A 55 -1.45 -2.49 -9.86
C LEU A 55 -2.19 -1.15 -9.92
N ARG A 56 -2.40 -0.68 -11.15
CA ARG A 56 -3.13 0.56 -11.45
C ARG A 56 -4.02 0.33 -12.66
N ALA A 57 -5.15 1.03 -12.72
CA ALA A 57 -6.01 0.97 -13.90
C ALA A 57 -5.24 1.46 -15.14
N ASN A 58 -5.35 0.71 -16.25
CA ASN A 58 -4.79 1.06 -17.56
C ASN A 58 -3.26 1.29 -17.58
N ARG A 59 -2.51 0.65 -16.68
CA ARG A 59 -1.03 0.68 -16.70
C ARG A 59 -0.47 -0.73 -16.50
N PRO A 60 0.72 -1.02 -17.05
CA PRO A 60 1.43 -2.26 -16.72
C PRO A 60 1.67 -2.37 -15.20
N THR A 61 1.65 -3.59 -14.69
CA THR A 61 2.06 -3.88 -13.31
C THR A 61 3.53 -3.52 -13.14
N GLN A 62 3.83 -2.76 -12.10
CA GLN A 62 5.20 -2.48 -11.67
C GLN A 62 5.57 -3.45 -10.55
N TYR A 63 6.79 -3.98 -10.62
CA TYR A 63 7.32 -4.93 -9.62
C TYR A 63 8.49 -4.28 -8.90
N ILE A 64 8.52 -4.37 -7.58
CA ILE A 64 9.56 -3.80 -6.72
C ILE A 64 10.02 -4.91 -5.78
N ARG A 65 11.33 -5.17 -5.77
CA ARG A 65 11.95 -6.12 -4.85
C ARG A 65 12.77 -5.40 -3.80
N LEU A 66 12.59 -5.73 -2.53
CA LEU A 66 13.31 -5.14 -1.41
C LEU A 66 13.83 -6.21 -0.43
N PRO A 67 15.15 -6.29 -0.19
CA PRO A 67 16.19 -5.53 -0.88
C PRO A 67 16.34 -5.96 -2.35
N GLU A 68 16.95 -5.13 -3.17
CA GLU A 68 17.18 -5.46 -4.59
C GLU A 68 18.10 -6.67 -4.74
N PHE A 69 17.80 -7.57 -5.69
CA PHE A 69 18.65 -8.72 -5.99
C PHE A 69 20.08 -8.26 -6.35
N PRO A 70 21.15 -8.95 -5.88
CA PRO A 70 21.17 -10.26 -5.23
C PRO A 70 21.03 -10.24 -3.70
N LEU A 71 20.70 -9.10 -3.11
CA LEU A 71 20.60 -8.97 -1.66
C LEU A 71 19.31 -9.60 -1.13
N TYR A 72 19.35 -9.92 0.16
CA TYR A 72 18.27 -10.46 0.97
C TYR A 72 18.55 -10.10 2.44
N TRP A 73 17.54 -10.26 3.30
CA TRP A 73 17.72 -10.19 4.74
C TRP A 73 17.73 -11.59 5.33
N PRO A 74 18.82 -12.01 5.97
CA PRO A 74 18.83 -13.29 6.70
C PRO A 74 17.75 -13.28 7.79
N ALA A 75 17.00 -14.38 7.95
CA ALA A 75 15.95 -14.51 8.97
C ALA A 75 16.47 -14.14 10.38
N SER A 76 17.70 -14.54 10.70
CA SER A 76 18.38 -14.20 11.95
C SER A 76 18.52 -12.69 12.23
N GLN A 77 18.44 -11.84 11.19
CA GLN A 77 18.63 -10.39 11.30
C GLN A 77 17.35 -9.58 11.05
N VAL A 78 16.28 -10.19 10.53
CA VAL A 78 15.08 -9.42 10.16
C VAL A 78 14.39 -8.75 11.35
N ASN A 79 14.50 -9.32 12.55
CA ASN A 79 13.95 -8.72 13.77
C ASN A 79 14.56 -7.34 14.11
N ALA A 80 15.74 -7.03 13.54
CA ALA A 80 16.40 -5.73 13.71
C ALA A 80 15.91 -4.66 12.72
N LEU A 81 15.17 -5.05 11.68
CA LEU A 81 14.60 -4.11 10.71
C LEU A 81 13.55 -3.23 11.39
N LYS A 82 13.72 -1.92 11.27
CA LYS A 82 12.80 -0.91 11.81
C LYS A 82 12.54 0.16 10.77
N SER A 83 11.27 0.48 10.58
CA SER A 83 10.82 1.62 9.77
C SER A 83 11.38 1.64 8.34
N THR A 84 11.38 0.48 7.67
CA THR A 84 11.83 0.37 6.28
C THR A 84 10.70 0.80 5.34
N VAL A 85 10.98 1.75 4.43
CA VAL A 85 10.01 2.12 3.39
C VAL A 85 9.96 1.00 2.35
N LEU A 86 8.80 0.37 2.20
CA LEU A 86 8.56 -0.68 1.21
C LEU A 86 8.08 -0.10 -0.13
N TRP A 87 7.28 0.96 -0.09
CA TRP A 87 6.75 1.62 -1.28
C TRP A 87 6.41 3.08 -0.95
N SER A 88 6.58 3.98 -1.92
CA SER A 88 6.32 5.42 -1.72
C SER A 88 5.96 6.10 -3.03
N GLU A 89 4.72 6.56 -3.16
CA GLU A 89 4.27 7.34 -4.31
C GLU A 89 3.08 8.25 -3.99
N PRO A 90 2.89 9.34 -4.78
CA PRO A 90 1.68 10.14 -4.69
C PRO A 90 0.48 9.47 -5.38
N ILE A 91 -0.66 9.48 -4.70
CA ILE A 91 -1.95 8.97 -5.20
C ILE A 91 -2.83 10.15 -5.60
N LYS A 92 -3.12 10.29 -6.89
CA LYS A 92 -3.95 11.39 -7.42
C LYS A 92 -5.42 11.21 -7.04
N SER A 93 -6.17 12.30 -6.96
CA SER A 93 -7.63 12.25 -6.78
C SER A 93 -8.30 11.39 -7.86
N GLY A 94 -9.19 10.49 -7.42
CA GLY A 94 -9.86 9.49 -8.25
C GLY A 94 -9.02 8.25 -8.57
N GLN A 95 -7.74 8.21 -8.20
CA GLN A 95 -6.87 7.08 -8.47
C GLN A 95 -7.05 5.97 -7.43
N LYS A 96 -7.10 4.73 -7.92
CA LYS A 96 -6.97 3.51 -7.11
C LYS A 96 -5.63 2.84 -7.42
N ILE A 97 -4.90 2.48 -6.37
CA ILE A 97 -3.68 1.66 -6.42
C ILE A 97 -3.94 0.41 -5.58
N ILE A 98 -3.52 -0.75 -6.08
CA ILE A 98 -3.51 -1.99 -5.31
C ILE A 98 -2.06 -2.44 -5.18
N LEU A 99 -1.60 -2.62 -3.94
CA LEU A 99 -0.31 -3.20 -3.62
C LEU A 99 -0.54 -4.66 -3.24
N ILE A 100 0.18 -5.57 -3.87
CA ILE A 100 0.31 -6.96 -3.40
C ILE A 100 1.73 -7.09 -2.86
N VAL A 101 1.84 -7.23 -1.55
CA VAL A 101 3.09 -7.31 -0.80
C VAL A 101 3.30 -8.77 -0.42
N SER A 102 4.32 -9.38 -1.00
CA SER A 102 4.68 -10.78 -0.82
C SER A 102 5.93 -10.86 0.05
N LEU A 103 5.87 -11.59 1.16
CA LEU A 103 7.08 -12.04 1.84
C LEU A 103 7.55 -13.32 1.17
N MET A 104 8.80 -13.33 0.74
CA MET A 104 9.41 -14.39 -0.05
C MET A 104 10.65 -14.92 0.67
N ASP A 105 10.92 -16.22 0.51
CA ASP A 105 12.19 -16.85 0.83
C ASP A 105 12.97 -17.08 -0.47
N GLN A 106 14.20 -16.56 -0.53
CA GLN A 106 15.05 -16.72 -1.70
C GLN A 106 15.77 -18.06 -1.66
N ASP A 107 15.50 -18.88 -2.68
CA ASP A 107 16.15 -20.17 -2.80
C ASP A 107 17.52 -20.08 -3.50
N SER A 108 18.40 -21.04 -3.21
CA SER A 108 19.70 -21.13 -3.88
C SER A 108 19.52 -21.47 -5.36
N LYS A 109 19.71 -20.47 -6.24
CA LYS A 109 19.76 -20.68 -7.70
C LYS A 109 20.87 -21.67 -8.07
N PRO A 110 20.69 -22.51 -9.10
CA PRO A 110 19.68 -22.42 -10.17
C PRO A 110 18.48 -23.37 -10.03
N LEU A 111 18.35 -24.11 -8.92
CA LEU A 111 17.55 -25.34 -8.92
C LEU A 111 16.10 -25.17 -8.46
N ASN A 112 15.77 -24.15 -7.65
CA ASN A 112 14.41 -23.92 -7.15
C ASN A 112 13.92 -22.48 -7.38
N PRO A 113 12.62 -22.29 -7.63
CA PRO A 113 11.98 -20.98 -7.57
C PRO A 113 11.86 -20.50 -6.12
N ASP A 114 11.91 -19.19 -5.91
CA ASP A 114 11.71 -18.55 -4.60
C ASP A 114 10.32 -18.90 -4.01
N ASP A 115 10.28 -19.17 -2.71
CA ASP A 115 9.08 -19.64 -2.01
C ASP A 115 8.25 -18.46 -1.48
N VAL A 116 6.94 -18.46 -1.74
CA VAL A 116 6.02 -17.47 -1.16
C VAL A 116 5.68 -17.88 0.28
N ILE A 117 6.01 -17.03 1.25
CA ILE A 117 5.63 -17.22 2.66
C ILE A 117 4.22 -16.68 2.92
N GLY A 118 3.90 -15.50 2.38
CA GLY A 118 2.57 -14.94 2.55
C GLY A 118 2.33 -13.65 1.77
N LEU A 119 1.04 -13.31 1.63
CA LEU A 119 0.58 -12.20 0.79
C LEU A 119 -0.30 -11.25 1.59
N ILE A 120 -0.01 -9.95 1.46
CA ILE A 120 -0.81 -8.86 2.00
C ILE A 120 -1.27 -8.01 0.82
N ARG A 121 -2.58 -7.75 0.73
CA ARG A 121 -3.15 -6.84 -0.26
C ARG A 121 -3.57 -5.54 0.42
N VAL A 122 -3.09 -4.43 -0.12
CA VAL A 122 -3.45 -3.07 0.30
C VAL A 122 -4.13 -2.37 -0.86
N GLU A 123 -5.39 -2.01 -0.70
CA GLU A 123 -6.09 -1.15 -1.65
C GLU A 123 -6.08 0.28 -1.14
N LEU A 124 -5.61 1.20 -1.98
CA LEU A 124 -5.52 2.62 -1.71
C LEU A 124 -6.35 3.37 -2.75
N LYS A 125 -7.27 4.23 -2.31
CA LYS A 125 -8.09 5.05 -3.20
C LYS A 125 -8.17 6.46 -2.66
N ASN A 126 -7.70 7.43 -3.43
CA ASN A 126 -7.88 8.83 -3.09
C ASN A 126 -9.23 9.29 -3.68
N GLU A 127 -10.22 9.54 -2.83
CA GLU A 127 -11.51 10.11 -3.21
C GLU A 127 -11.54 11.58 -2.79
N LYS A 128 -11.32 12.49 -3.74
CA LYS A 128 -11.40 13.95 -3.50
C LYS A 128 -10.54 14.42 -2.32
N GLY A 129 -9.31 13.91 -2.21
CA GLY A 129 -8.37 14.30 -1.17
C GLY A 129 -8.48 13.50 0.12
N ASP A 130 -9.43 12.55 0.19
CA ASP A 130 -9.54 11.61 1.30
C ASP A 130 -9.00 10.23 0.88
N LEU A 131 -8.00 9.74 1.60
CA LEU A 131 -7.40 8.43 1.32
C LEU A 131 -8.18 7.31 2.00
N HIS A 132 -8.87 6.51 1.21
CA HIS A 132 -9.48 5.26 1.65
C HIS A 132 -8.48 4.12 1.52
N MET A 133 -8.39 3.30 2.56
CA MET A 133 -7.46 2.19 2.66
C MET A 133 -8.17 0.92 3.11
N GLN A 134 -7.86 -0.20 2.47
CA GLN A 134 -8.37 -1.52 2.83
C GLN A 134 -7.26 -2.56 2.79
N TRP A 135 -7.11 -3.32 3.87
CA TRP A 135 -6.14 -4.40 4.01
C TRP A 135 -6.85 -5.75 3.87
N SER A 136 -6.17 -6.73 3.30
CA SER A 136 -6.64 -8.12 3.25
C SER A 136 -5.46 -9.07 3.08
N MET A 137 -5.68 -10.36 3.34
CA MET A 137 -4.69 -11.41 3.13
C MET A 137 -5.25 -12.42 2.13
N PRO A 138 -4.96 -12.29 0.81
CA PRO A 138 -5.63 -13.07 -0.24
C PRO A 138 -5.48 -14.59 -0.09
N ASN A 139 -4.39 -15.04 0.53
CA ASN A 139 -4.10 -16.45 0.80
C ASN A 139 -4.77 -16.98 2.09
N GLN A 140 -5.52 -16.15 2.82
CA GLN A 140 -6.23 -16.51 4.04
C GLN A 140 -7.72 -16.17 3.96
N LYS A 141 -8.57 -16.92 4.66
CA LYS A 141 -10.02 -16.65 4.75
C LYS A 141 -10.31 -15.50 5.72
N SER A 142 -9.62 -14.37 5.57
CA SER A 142 -9.85 -13.16 6.37
C SER A 142 -10.75 -12.18 5.62
N VAL A 143 -11.64 -11.52 6.36
CA VAL A 143 -12.44 -10.43 5.81
C VAL A 143 -11.53 -9.21 5.65
N PRO A 144 -11.61 -8.48 4.52
CA PRO A 144 -10.87 -7.23 4.38
C PRO A 144 -11.20 -6.22 5.50
N VAL A 145 -10.18 -5.51 5.99
CA VAL A 145 -10.29 -4.56 7.09
C VAL A 145 -10.00 -3.16 6.57
N ASN A 146 -10.86 -2.19 6.89
CA ASN A 146 -10.59 -0.79 6.59
C ASN A 146 -9.44 -0.28 7.46
N GLY A 147 -8.45 0.32 6.84
CA GLY A 147 -7.28 0.86 7.52
C GLY A 147 -7.45 2.35 7.87
N THR A 148 -6.61 2.80 8.80
CA THR A 148 -6.43 4.23 9.10
C THR A 148 -4.95 4.58 8.94
N ILE A 149 -4.66 5.78 8.43
CA ILE A 149 -3.30 6.29 8.27
C ILE A 149 -2.59 6.27 9.64
N ASN A 150 -1.27 6.03 9.63
CA ASN A 150 -0.42 5.95 10.82
C ASN A 150 -0.82 4.86 11.84
N THR A 151 -1.69 3.93 11.45
CA THR A 151 -2.05 2.78 12.30
C THR A 151 -1.28 1.55 11.85
N ILE A 152 -0.60 0.90 12.80
CA ILE A 152 0.13 -0.34 12.54
C ILE A 152 -0.87 -1.50 12.45
N GLN A 153 -0.79 -2.23 11.34
CA GLN A 153 -1.52 -3.48 11.09
C GLN A 153 -0.56 -4.66 11.26
N LYS A 154 -1.01 -5.68 11.97
CA LYS A 154 -0.28 -6.95 12.17
C LYS A 154 -0.82 -8.00 11.20
N PHE A 155 0.09 -8.70 10.54
CA PHE A 155 -0.20 -9.82 9.63
C PHE A 155 0.61 -11.04 10.05
N GLU A 156 -0.02 -12.21 10.02
CA GLU A 156 0.61 -13.49 10.32
C GLU A 156 0.84 -14.25 9.00
N LEU A 157 2.08 -14.25 8.51
CA LEU A 157 2.45 -14.83 7.22
C LEU A 157 3.16 -16.16 7.46
N PHE A 158 2.64 -17.23 6.87
CA PHE A 158 3.22 -18.54 7.04
C PHE A 158 2.96 -19.44 5.83
N ASN A 159 3.91 -20.33 5.58
CA ASN A 159 3.78 -21.47 4.68
C ASN A 159 4.30 -22.74 5.40
N VAL A 160 4.61 -23.80 4.66
CA VAL A 160 5.16 -25.03 5.24
C VAL A 160 6.56 -24.85 5.86
N ASN A 161 7.32 -23.89 5.33
CA ASN A 161 8.72 -23.64 5.60
C ASN A 161 8.94 -22.37 6.43
N GLY A 162 7.94 -21.69 6.97
CA GLY A 162 8.23 -20.42 7.66
C GLY A 162 7.01 -19.79 8.28
N HIS A 163 7.22 -19.05 9.37
CA HIS A 163 6.16 -18.33 10.06
C HIS A 163 6.68 -17.01 10.63
N TYR A 164 6.06 -15.92 10.20
CA TYR A 164 6.45 -14.55 10.48
C TYR A 164 5.26 -13.69 10.90
N GLU A 165 5.47 -12.78 11.84
CA GLU A 165 4.58 -11.65 12.06
C GLU A 165 5.14 -10.41 11.37
N VAL A 166 4.36 -9.80 10.48
CA VAL A 166 4.72 -8.58 9.75
C VAL A 166 3.84 -7.43 10.21
N TYR A 167 4.47 -6.29 10.53
CA TYR A 167 3.80 -5.10 11.03
C TYR A 167 3.96 -3.95 10.03
N LEU A 168 2.87 -3.57 9.36
CA LEU A 168 2.88 -2.54 8.33
C LEU A 168 2.04 -1.32 8.72
N SER A 169 2.41 -0.14 8.27
CA SER A 169 1.57 1.06 8.35
C SER A 169 1.60 1.80 7.02
N LEU A 170 0.57 2.62 6.79
CA LEU A 170 0.54 3.58 5.70
C LEU A 170 0.60 4.99 6.25
N HIS A 171 1.54 5.79 5.78
CA HIS A 171 1.76 7.19 6.17
C HIS A 171 1.48 8.13 5.00
#